data_AF-A0A7J9X8Q8-F1
#
_entry.id   AF-A0A7J9X8Q8-F1
#
_cell.length_a   1.000
_cell.length_b   1.000
_cell.length_c   1.000
_cell.angle_alpha   90.00
_cell.angle_beta   90.00
_cell.angle_gamma   90.00
#
_symmetry.space_group_name_H-M   'P 1'
#
loop_
_entity.id
_entity.type
_entity.pdbx_description
1 polymer ?
#
loop_
_entity_poly.entity_id
_entity_poly.type
_entity_poly.pdbx_seq_one_letter_code
_entity_poly.pdbx_strand_id
1 'polypeptide(L)'
;MSLLAVKLCRYLRATWSRLLLMVIAIAVSLTVFGAVLLAWSAIDRETERAYLTTEPASATIRFGRGVDAEEMAEIAADAGSRPGVLRAAGRTQFSSEVQVNGQQRNIPMQVFVAAPGD
;
A
#
# COMPACT_ATOMS: atom_id res chain seq x y z
N MET A 1 -36.57 30.39 34.78
CA MET A 1 -35.13 30.33 34.40
C MET A 1 -34.29 30.75 35.59
N SER A 2 -33.31 29.93 36.00
CA SER A 2 -32.47 30.21 37.18
C SER A 2 -31.64 31.49 36.99
N LEU A 3 -31.53 32.34 38.02
CA LEU A 3 -30.72 33.56 38.05
C LEU A 3 -29.25 33.32 37.63
N LEU A 4 -28.75 32.11 37.86
CA LEU A 4 -27.40 31.69 37.46
C LEU A 4 -27.26 31.61 35.94
N ALA A 5 -28.27 31.11 35.23
CA ALA A 5 -28.23 30.99 33.76
C ALA A 5 -28.25 32.37 33.08
N VAL A 6 -29.00 33.33 33.64
CA VAL A 6 -29.05 34.71 33.13
C VAL A 6 -27.71 35.42 33.33
N LYS A 7 -27.07 35.24 34.49
CA LYS A 7 -25.70 35.75 34.72
C LYS A 7 -24.69 35.10 33.78
N LEU A 8 -24.80 33.79 33.58
CA LEU A 8 -23.91 33.03 32.70
C LEU A 8 -24.01 33.50 31.25
N CYS A 9 -25.22 33.65 30.70
CA CYS A 9 -25.41 34.19 29.35
C CYS A 9 -24.87 35.61 29.19
N ARG A 10 -25.05 36.47 30.19
CA ARG A 10 -24.52 37.85 30.15
C ARG A 10 -22.99 37.87 30.18
N TYR A 11 -22.38 36.99 30.98
CA TYR A 11 -20.93 36.81 30.99
C TYR A 11 -20.41 36.25 29.66
N LEU A 12 -21.05 35.20 29.12
CA LEU A 12 -20.72 34.65 27.81
C LEU A 12 -20.77 35.72 26.72
N ARG A 13 -21.80 36.58 26.74
CA ARG A 13 -21.97 37.67 25.77
C ARG A 13 -20.88 38.74 25.91
N ALA A 14 -20.41 39.01 27.12
CA ALA A 14 -19.31 39.95 27.37
C ALA A 14 -17.95 39.41 26.89
N THR A 15 -17.72 38.10 26.94
CA THR A 15 -16.49 37.43 26.46
C THR A 15 -16.67 36.68 25.13
N TRP A 16 -17.72 36.99 24.37
CA TRP A 16 -18.15 36.20 23.20
C TRP A 16 -17.05 36.05 22.14
N SER A 17 -16.36 37.14 21.81
CA SER A 17 -15.29 37.12 20.80
C SER A 17 -14.14 36.19 21.19
N ARG A 18 -13.75 36.17 22.48
CA ARG A 18 -12.67 35.31 22.97
C ARG A 18 -13.09 33.83 22.98
N LEU A 19 -14.31 33.53 23.41
CA LEU A 19 -14.84 32.16 23.39
C LEU A 19 -14.94 31.63 21.97
N LEU A 20 -15.44 32.45 21.04
CA LEU A 20 -15.59 32.09 19.64
C LEU A 20 -14.21 31.80 19.00
N LEU A 21 -13.20 32.62 19.30
CA LEU A 21 -11.82 32.36 18.85
C LEU A 21 -11.25 31.06 19.42
N MET A 22 -11.46 30.75 20.70
CA MET A 22 -11.01 29.49 21.29
C MET A 22 -11.72 28.29 20.64
N VAL A 23 -13.02 28.38 20.41
CA VAL A 23 -13.80 27.32 19.74
C VAL A 23 -13.32 27.11 18.31
N ILE A 24 -13.09 28.19 17.56
CA ILE A 24 -12.53 28.10 16.20
C ILE A 24 -11.15 27.44 16.24
N ALA A 25 -10.26 27.87 17.14
CA ALA A 25 -8.92 27.29 17.23
C ALA A 25 -8.95 25.79 17.51
N ILE A 26 -9.82 25.34 18.43
CA ILE A 26 -10.02 23.93 18.75
C ILE A 26 -10.61 23.18 17.55
N ALA A 27 -11.65 23.73 16.92
CA ALA A 27 -12.30 23.11 15.77
C ALA A 27 -11.34 22.93 14.60
N VAL A 28 -10.52 23.94 14.30
CA VAL A 28 -9.50 23.87 13.24
C VAL A 28 -8.47 22.79 13.58
N SER A 29 -7.97 22.76 14.82
CA SER A 29 -6.98 21.77 15.25
C SER A 29 -7.51 20.34 15.13
N LEU A 30 -8.74 20.10 15.58
CA LEU A 30 -9.39 18.79 15.47
C LEU A 30 -9.67 18.41 14.02
N THR A 31 -10.07 19.36 13.18
CA THR A 31 -10.33 19.11 11.75
C THR A 31 -9.05 18.71 11.02
N VAL A 32 -7.94 19.42 11.26
CA VAL A 32 -6.65 19.09 10.65
C VAL A 32 -6.19 17.71 11.12
N PHE A 33 -6.28 17.42 12.41
CA PHE A 33 -5.90 16.12 12.95
C PHE A 33 -6.76 14.98 12.38
N GLY A 34 -8.07 15.17 12.31
CA GLY A 34 -9.00 14.21 11.73
C GLY A 34 -8.74 13.99 10.23
N ALA A 35 -8.44 15.06 9.48
CA ALA A 35 -8.11 14.97 8.07
C ALA A 35 -6.84 14.15 7.83
N VAL A 36 -5.80 14.31 8.65
CA VAL A 36 -4.56 13.51 8.57
C VAL A 36 -4.85 12.04 8.84
N LEU A 37 -5.62 11.72 9.88
CA LEU A 37 -5.98 10.33 10.18
C LEU A 37 -6.82 9.68 9.08
N LEU A 38 -7.79 10.42 8.53
CA LEU A 38 -8.60 9.94 7.41
C LEU A 38 -7.74 9.69 6.17
N ALA A 39 -6.88 10.63 5.81
CA ALA A 39 -5.97 10.48 4.68
C ALA A 39 -5.05 9.26 4.86
N TRP A 40 -4.49 9.08 6.05
CA TRP A 40 -3.63 7.94 6.36
C TRP A 40 -4.38 6.61 6.23
N SER A 41 -5.60 6.53 6.78
CA SER A 41 -6.44 5.32 6.65
C SER A 41 -6.85 5.02 5.21
N ALA A 42 -7.06 6.05 4.38
CA ALA A 42 -7.40 5.88 2.97
C ALA A 42 -6.18 5.37 2.18
N ILE A 43 -5.01 5.94 2.44
CA ILE A 43 -3.75 5.51 1.80
C ILE A 43 -3.43 4.06 2.14
N ASP A 44 -3.55 3.68 3.42
CA ASP A 44 -3.26 2.31 3.87
C ASP A 44 -4.16 1.29 3.17
N ARG A 45 -5.47 1.54 3.14
CA ARG A 45 -6.44 0.66 2.46
C ARG A 45 -6.20 0.57 0.96
N GLU A 46 -5.86 1.68 0.31
CA GLU A 46 -5.61 1.68 -1.12
C GLU A 46 -4.27 1.02 -1.46
N THR A 47 -3.26 1.21 -0.61
CA THR A 47 -1.95 0.55 -0.77
C THR A 47 -2.07 -0.95 -0.58
N GLU A 48 -2.80 -1.39 0.45
CA GLU A 48 -3.07 -2.82 0.68
C GLU A 48 -3.83 -3.42 -0.50
N ARG A 49 -4.89 -2.76 -0.99
CA ARG A 49 -5.62 -3.22 -2.17
C ARG A 49 -4.74 -3.27 -3.40
N ALA A 50 -4.02 -2.19 -3.71
CA ALA A 50 -3.14 -2.14 -4.86
C ALA A 50 -2.08 -3.24 -4.79
N TYR A 51 -1.48 -3.45 -3.62
CA TYR A 51 -0.53 -4.54 -3.40
C TYR A 51 -1.18 -5.90 -3.62
N LEU A 52 -2.33 -6.18 -3.01
CA LEU A 52 -3.02 -7.46 -3.15
C LEU A 52 -3.53 -7.72 -4.57
N THR A 53 -3.88 -6.69 -5.34
CA THR A 53 -4.28 -6.83 -6.75
C THR A 53 -3.13 -7.28 -7.66
N THR A 54 -1.88 -7.14 -7.23
CA THR A 54 -0.72 -7.71 -7.96
C THR A 54 -0.53 -9.21 -7.74
N GLU A 55 -1.45 -9.86 -7.01
CA GLU A 55 -1.38 -11.26 -6.59
C GLU A 55 0.02 -11.61 -6.04
N PRO A 56 0.50 -10.89 -5.01
CA PRO A 56 1.87 -11.01 -4.55
C PRO A 56 2.12 -12.44 -4.05
N ALA A 57 3.26 -13.00 -4.47
CA ALA A 57 3.65 -14.33 -4.05
C ALA A 57 3.86 -14.36 -2.53
N SER A 58 3.02 -15.12 -1.83
CA SER A 58 3.11 -15.32 -0.38
C SER A 58 4.37 -16.09 0.04
N ALA A 59 4.91 -16.91 -0.86
CA ALA A 59 6.21 -17.55 -0.71
C ALA A 59 6.92 -17.65 -2.08
N THR A 60 8.24 -17.48 -2.09
CA THR A 60 9.08 -17.71 -3.27
C THR A 60 10.09 -18.81 -2.98
N ILE A 61 10.05 -19.89 -3.74
CA ILE A 61 11.00 -21.00 -3.66
C ILE A 61 12.01 -20.84 -4.80
N ARG A 62 13.29 -20.79 -4.46
CA ARG A 62 14.38 -20.69 -5.43
C ARG A 62 15.05 -22.05 -5.58
N PHE A 63 15.12 -22.55 -6.81
CA PHE A 63 15.88 -23.76 -7.12
C PHE A 63 17.37 -23.44 -7.24
N GLY A 64 18.22 -24.31 -6.69
CA GLY A 64 19.68 -24.15 -6.75
C GLY A 64 20.26 -24.44 -8.14
N ARG A 65 19.63 -25.34 -8.89
CA ARG A 65 19.95 -25.63 -10.29
C ARG A 65 18.83 -25.06 -11.18
N GLY A 66 19.20 -24.57 -12.36
CA GLY A 66 18.21 -24.18 -13.38
C GLY A 66 17.32 -25.37 -13.74
N VAL A 67 16.01 -25.15 -13.64
CA VAL A 67 14.95 -26.09 -13.99
C VAL A 67 14.44 -25.68 -15.37
N ASP A 68 14.17 -26.64 -16.25
CA ASP A 68 13.64 -26.34 -17.59
C ASP A 68 12.20 -25.80 -17.53
N ALA A 69 11.74 -25.13 -18.58
CA ALA A 69 10.43 -24.51 -18.62
C ALA A 69 9.28 -25.53 -18.46
N GLU A 70 9.42 -26.71 -19.05
CA GLU A 70 8.41 -27.78 -18.97
C GLU A 70 8.36 -28.38 -17.56
N GLU A 71 9.52 -28.71 -16.98
CA GLU A 71 9.63 -29.18 -15.59
C GLU A 71 9.11 -28.14 -14.58
N MET A 72 9.37 -26.85 -14.82
CA MET A 72 8.85 -25.76 -13.99
C MET A 72 7.32 -25.66 -14.06
N ALA A 73 6.73 -25.87 -15.24
CA ALA A 73 5.29 -25.87 -15.43
C ALA A 73 4.62 -27.03 -14.68
N GLU A 74 5.23 -28.23 -14.71
CA GLU A 74 4.76 -29.39 -13.94
C GLU A 74 4.83 -29.14 -12.44
N ILE A 75 5.94 -28.59 -11.95
CA ILE A 75 6.10 -28.25 -10.52
C ILE A 75 5.07 -27.22 -10.08
N ALA A 76 4.83 -26.18 -10.89
CA ALA A 76 3.83 -25.16 -10.57
C ALA A 76 2.41 -25.76 -10.55
N ALA A 77 2.09 -26.67 -11.47
CA ALA A 77 0.80 -27.37 -11.50
C ALA A 77 0.61 -28.28 -10.27
N ASP A 78 1.64 -29.07 -9.88
CA ASP A 78 1.58 -29.89 -8.67
C ASP A 78 1.41 -29.02 -7.41
N ALA A 79 2.18 -27.93 -7.30
CA ALA A 79 2.07 -27.00 -6.18
C ALA A 79 0.69 -26.37 -6.09
N GLY A 80 0.08 -25.98 -7.21
CA GLY A 80 -1.28 -25.44 -7.27
C GLY A 80 -2.37 -26.42 -6.83
N SER A 81 -2.10 -27.74 -6.89
CA SER A 81 -3.04 -28.77 -6.42
C SER A 81 -3.03 -28.97 -4.89
N ARG A 82 -2.08 -28.36 -4.18
CA ARG A 82 -1.91 -28.56 -2.73
C ARG A 82 -2.96 -27.76 -1.94
N PRO A 83 -3.49 -28.32 -0.85
CA PRO A 83 -4.44 -27.61 0.01
C PRO A 83 -3.78 -26.36 0.60
N GLY A 84 -4.49 -25.22 0.53
CA GLY A 84 -3.99 -23.93 1.02
C GLY A 84 -3.18 -23.13 -0.01
N VAL A 85 -2.92 -23.66 -1.21
CA VAL A 85 -2.31 -22.91 -2.31
C VAL A 85 -3.40 -22.33 -3.20
N LEU A 86 -3.50 -21.00 -3.25
CA LEU A 86 -4.46 -20.29 -4.11
C LEU A 86 -4.00 -20.22 -5.57
N ARG A 87 -2.70 -19.97 -5.77
CA ARG A 87 -2.05 -19.89 -7.09
C ARG A 87 -0.58 -20.25 -6.93
N ALA A 88 -0.03 -20.95 -7.91
CA ALA A 88 1.39 -21.20 -8.05
C ALA A 88 1.82 -20.86 -9.49
N ALA A 89 2.95 -20.17 -9.63
CA ALA A 89 3.48 -19.77 -10.92
C ALA A 89 5.00 -19.95 -10.94
N GLY A 90 5.51 -20.49 -12.04
CA GLY A 90 6.95 -20.53 -12.32
C GLY A 90 7.44 -19.16 -12.76
N ARG A 91 8.60 -18.73 -12.27
CA ARG A 91 9.25 -17.48 -12.70
C ARG A 91 10.71 -17.75 -13.03
N THR A 92 11.14 -17.31 -14.21
CA THR A 92 12.54 -17.38 -14.64
C THR A 92 13.19 -16.01 -14.51
N GLN A 93 14.39 -16.00 -13.93
CA GLN A 93 15.22 -14.81 -13.74
C GLN A 93 16.63 -15.12 -14.16
N PHE A 94 17.20 -14.27 -15.00
CA PHE A 94 18.61 -14.32 -15.34
C PHE A 94 19.18 -12.91 -15.38
N SER A 95 20.49 -12.82 -15.13
CA SER A 95 21.24 -11.60 -15.32
C SER A 95 21.82 -11.61 -16.73
N SER A 96 21.65 -10.51 -17.46
CA SER A 96 22.28 -10.31 -18.76
C SER A 96 22.99 -8.97 -18.81
N GLU A 97 24.06 -8.92 -19.58
CA GLU A 97 24.65 -7.67 -20.03
C GLU A 97 23.76 -7.05 -21.12
N VAL A 98 23.75 -5.72 -21.16
CA VAL A 98 22.87 -4.97 -22.04
C VAL A 98 23.68 -3.95 -22.80
N GLN A 99 23.47 -3.91 -24.12
CA GLN A 99 24.06 -2.93 -25.00
C GLN A 99 23.05 -1.80 -25.24
N VAL A 100 23.42 -0.58 -24.89
CA VAL A 100 22.62 0.62 -25.16
C VAL A 100 23.39 1.50 -26.14
N ASN A 101 22.82 1.76 -27.32
CA ASN A 101 23.44 2.54 -28.39
C ASN A 101 24.84 2.02 -28.80
N GLY A 102 24.98 0.69 -28.91
CA GLY A 102 26.26 0.06 -29.29
C GLY A 102 27.31 0.02 -28.19
N GLN A 103 27.06 0.60 -27.01
CA GLN A 103 27.96 0.51 -25.85
C GLN A 103 27.46 -0.49 -24.83
N GLN A 104 28.32 -1.43 -24.46
CA GLN A 104 28.07 -2.39 -23.40
C GLN A 104 28.03 -1.65 -22.06
N ARG A 105 26.91 -1.72 -21.36
CA ARG A 105 26.75 -1.13 -20.04
C ARG A 105 26.90 -2.24 -19.01
N ASN A 106 27.85 -2.09 -18.11
CA ASN A 106 28.02 -3.01 -16.97
C ASN A 106 27.00 -2.68 -15.87
N ILE A 107 25.71 -2.80 -16.22
CA ILE A 107 24.58 -2.66 -15.30
C ILE A 107 23.89 -4.02 -15.36
N PRO A 108 23.97 -4.85 -14.30
CA PRO A 108 23.31 -6.14 -14.30
C PRO A 108 21.80 -5.91 -14.35
N MET A 109 21.17 -6.24 -15.48
CA MET A 109 19.72 -6.18 -15.60
C MET A 109 19.14 -7.53 -15.18
N GLN A 110 18.15 -7.51 -14.29
CA GLN A 110 17.35 -8.67 -13.95
C GLN A 110 16.17 -8.74 -14.92
N VAL A 111 16.17 -9.74 -15.80
CA VAL A 111 15.11 -9.94 -16.77
C VAL A 111 14.08 -10.90 -16.19
N PHE A 112 12.80 -10.53 -16.26
CA PHE A 112 11.68 -11.38 -15.90
C PHE A 112 11.00 -11.84 -17.19
N VAL A 113 10.87 -13.16 -17.36
CA VAL A 113 10.14 -13.75 -18.47
C VAL A 113 8.69 -13.95 -18.03
N ALA A 114 7.76 -13.32 -18.72
CA ALA A 114 6.32 -13.52 -18.55
C ALA A 114 5.78 -14.44 -19.67
N ALA A 115 4.75 -15.22 -19.37
CA ALA A 115 4.03 -15.95 -20.40
C ALA A 115 3.35 -14.94 -21.35
N PRO A 116 3.11 -15.29 -22.63
CA PRO A 116 2.53 -14.36 -23.63
C PRO A 116 1.11 -13.84 -23.33
N GLY A 117 0.51 -14.21 -22.18
CA GLY A 117 -0.79 -13.73 -21.72
C GLY A 117 -0.79 -13.07 -20.33
N ASP A 118 0.40 -12.81 -19.75
CA ASP A 118 0.59 -12.02 -18.52
C ASP A 118 0.89 -10.54 -18.83
#